data_AF-A0AAD5EJL2-F1
#
_entry.id   AF-A0AAD5EJL2-F1
#
_cell.length_a   1.000
_cell.length_b   1.000
_cell.length_c   1.000
_cell.angle_alpha   90.00
_cell.angle_beta   90.00
_cell.angle_gamma   90.00
#
_symmetry.space_group_name_H-M   'P 1'
#
loop_
_entity.id
_entity.type
_entity.pdbx_description
1 polymer ?
#
loop_
_entity_poly.entity_id
_entity_poly.type
_entity_poly.pdbx_seq_one_letter_code
_entity_poly.pdbx_strand_id
1 'polypeptide(L)'
;MGMKLNLPINVPASMSSLPTIKFYLHIAQVALTLMTIILVAPVISIEAKYWGGSKAAPNWTLVVGILTLLVPVGMVYFPWAYDRQDKFKVLGKFFLKSRSALVLTVFNSFLWLTAALAMTVHSTEAVNCALDGDLEKSDGSYAASWANQCNCGKATAAFAWFTSFAWLGTVVITGLVMYSEKQQIQQNLKNHEMDAAADRHDDPVDPSYRTYDEEADYQPTHMGNTESMPLNSPPDMHQQQHYYDQSPPPRQQTYSPDYPTYGNTPTMPIPQPTPSPTFGQAPHASPNAYDTNPPQPTYYH
;
A
#
# COMPACT_ATOMS: atom_id res chain seq x y z
N MET A 1 30.28 8.26 -2.82
CA MET A 1 29.69 8.73 -4.09
C MET A 1 28.18 8.75 -3.94
N GLY A 2 27.61 9.92 -3.66
CA GLY A 2 26.16 10.13 -3.70
C GLY A 2 25.82 10.74 -5.05
N MET A 3 25.04 10.02 -5.87
CA MET A 3 24.50 10.60 -7.09
C MET A 3 23.47 11.65 -6.67
N LYS A 4 23.86 12.93 -6.72
CA LYS A 4 22.91 14.04 -6.68
C LYS A 4 22.13 13.96 -7.98
N LEU A 5 20.94 13.37 -7.90
CA LEU A 5 19.95 13.46 -8.96
C LEU A 5 19.56 14.96 -9.03
N ASN A 6 20.24 15.72 -9.89
CA ASN A 6 19.89 17.10 -10.19
C ASN A 6 18.61 17.10 -11.03
N LEU A 7 17.49 16.72 -10.43
CA LEU A 7 16.21 17.18 -10.94
C LEU A 7 16.10 18.65 -10.52
N PRO A 8 15.91 19.60 -11.44
CA PRO A 8 15.59 20.99 -11.11
C PRO A 8 14.14 21.08 -10.62
N ILE A 9 13.82 20.32 -9.57
CA ILE A 9 12.64 20.55 -8.75
C ILE A 9 13.18 21.33 -7.56
N ASN A 10 12.87 22.62 -7.53
CA ASN A 10 13.23 23.51 -6.44
C ASN A 10 12.39 23.11 -5.22
N VAL A 11 12.81 22.06 -4.52
CA VAL A 11 12.12 21.55 -3.33
C VAL A 11 12.35 22.60 -2.23
N PRO A 12 11.30 23.21 -1.66
CA PRO A 12 11.46 24.26 -0.65
C PRO A 12 12.27 23.73 0.54
N ALA A 13 13.19 24.54 1.08
CA ALA A 13 14.14 24.14 2.13
C ALA A 13 13.47 23.55 3.39
N SER A 14 12.19 23.85 3.63
CA SER A 14 11.36 23.31 4.71
C SER A 14 10.98 21.82 4.53
N MET A 15 11.13 21.23 3.34
CA MET A 15 10.84 19.81 3.10
C MET A 15 11.99 18.85 3.45
N SER A 16 13.16 19.35 3.85
CA SER A 16 14.32 18.50 4.16
C SER A 16 14.14 17.62 5.42
N SER A 17 13.24 18.00 6.34
CA SER A 17 13.06 17.30 7.61
C SER A 17 12.04 16.15 7.56
N LEU A 18 11.03 16.20 6.68
CA LEU A 18 9.97 15.19 6.61
C LEU A 18 10.47 13.77 6.31
N PRO A 19 11.37 13.54 5.34
CA PRO A 19 11.90 12.20 5.07
C PRO A 19 12.66 11.62 6.27
N THR A 20 13.41 12.47 6.96
CA THR A 20 14.18 12.12 8.15
C THR A 20 13.27 11.72 9.31
N ILE A 21 12.22 12.50 9.58
CA ILE A 21 11.23 12.19 10.62
C ILE A 21 10.53 10.86 10.30
N LYS A 22 10.14 10.64 9.04
CA LYS A 22 9.51 9.39 8.60
C LYS A 22 10.44 8.18 8.82
N PHE A 23 11.73 8.32 8.52
CA PHE A 23 12.73 7.28 8.77
C PHE A 23 12.82 6.92 10.26
N TYR A 24 12.94 7.91 11.14
CA TYR A 24 12.96 7.67 12.60
C TYR A 24 11.68 7.03 13.11
N LEU A 25 10.52 7.41 12.58
CA LEU A 25 9.24 6.77 12.93
C LEU A 25 9.18 5.30 12.54
N HIS A 26 9.70 4.93 11.36
CA HIS A 26 9.77 3.52 10.97
C HIS A 26 10.72 2.72 11.86
N ILE A 27 11.85 3.29 12.29
CA ILE A 27 12.73 2.65 13.28
C ILE A 27 12.00 2.46 14.61
N ALA A 28 11.31 3.49 15.09
CA ALA A 28 10.52 3.41 16.31
C ALA A 28 9.43 2.35 16.22
N GLN A 29 8.75 2.22 15.07
CA GLN A 29 7.76 1.17 14.82
C GLN A 29 8.35 -0.23 14.92
N VAL A 30 9.54 -0.46 14.32
CA VAL A 30 10.24 -1.76 14.43
C VAL A 30 10.57 -2.07 15.89
N ALA A 31 11.16 -1.11 16.62
CA ALA A 31 11.53 -1.29 18.02
C ALA A 31 10.31 -1.57 18.91
N LEU A 32 9.23 -0.79 18.78
CA LEU A 32 8.00 -0.97 19.55
C LEU A 32 7.30 -2.29 19.22
N THR A 33 7.29 -2.69 17.95
CA THR A 33 6.73 -3.98 17.52
C THR A 33 7.51 -5.15 18.11
N LEU A 34 8.85 -5.12 18.05
CA LEU A 34 9.70 -6.14 18.65
C LEU A 34 9.50 -6.23 20.17
N MET A 35 9.42 -5.08 20.85
CA MET A 35 9.12 -5.06 22.29
C MET A 35 7.77 -5.69 22.60
N THR A 36 6.74 -5.39 21.80
CA THR A 36 5.42 -6.00 21.97
C THR A 36 5.48 -7.52 21.78
N ILE A 37 6.21 -8.02 20.77
CA ILE A 37 6.39 -9.46 20.52
C ILE A 37 7.10 -10.13 21.71
N ILE A 38 8.15 -9.50 22.24
CA ILE A 38 8.90 -10.04 23.38
C ILE A 38 8.04 -10.06 24.64
N LEU A 39 7.16 -9.08 24.84
CA LEU A 39 6.28 -9.00 26.01
C LEU A 39 5.06 -9.94 25.92
N VAL A 40 4.54 -10.19 24.72
CA VAL A 40 3.40 -11.11 24.54
C VAL A 40 3.81 -12.59 24.61
N ALA A 41 5.04 -12.91 24.24
CA ALA A 41 5.57 -14.28 24.30
C ALA A 41 5.45 -14.95 25.69
N PRO A 42 5.89 -14.32 26.80
CA PRO A 42 5.72 -14.91 28.14
C PRO A 42 4.25 -15.02 28.55
N VAL A 43 3.37 -14.12 28.11
CA VAL A 43 1.92 -14.21 28.37
C VAL A 43 1.36 -15.50 27.77
N ILE A 44 1.64 -15.74 26.48
CA ILE A 44 1.21 -16.95 25.77
C ILE A 44 1.81 -18.20 26.41
N SER A 45 3.09 -18.17 26.77
CA SER A 45 3.78 -19.32 27.37
C SER A 45 3.18 -19.72 28.72
N ILE A 46 2.83 -18.75 29.56
CA ILE A 46 2.27 -19.03 30.90
C ILE A 46 0.83 -19.53 30.78
N GLU A 47 0.02 -18.92 29.91
CA GLU A 47 -1.34 -19.40 29.63
C GLU A 47 -1.32 -20.82 29.07
N ALA A 48 -0.44 -21.11 28.10
CA ALA A 48 -0.31 -22.43 27.52
C ALA A 48 0.11 -23.49 28.57
N LYS A 49 0.99 -23.12 29.51
CA LYS A 49 1.45 -24.02 30.58
C LYS A 49 0.31 -24.43 31.52
N TYR A 50 -0.53 -23.48 31.95
CA TYR A 50 -1.52 -23.73 33.00
C TYR A 50 -2.93 -24.04 32.48
N TRP A 51 -3.31 -23.53 31.31
CA TRP A 51 -4.66 -23.67 30.74
C TRP A 51 -4.70 -24.58 29.51
N GLY A 52 -3.55 -25.15 29.10
CA GLY A 52 -3.43 -25.97 27.89
C GLY A 52 -3.55 -25.19 26.58
N GLY A 53 -3.69 -23.86 26.64
CA GLY A 53 -3.79 -22.98 25.48
C GLY A 53 -3.79 -21.51 25.88
N SER A 54 -3.54 -20.62 24.91
CA SER A 54 -3.56 -19.16 25.13
C SER A 54 -4.86 -18.53 24.65
N LYS A 55 -5.26 -17.44 25.31
CA LYS A 55 -6.45 -16.65 24.97
C LYS A 55 -6.31 -16.00 23.60
N ALA A 56 -7.44 -15.63 23.00
CA ALA A 56 -7.47 -15.06 21.65
C ALA A 56 -6.71 -13.73 21.54
N ALA A 57 -6.70 -12.89 22.58
CA ALA A 57 -6.09 -11.57 22.54
C ALA A 57 -4.55 -11.59 22.43
N PRO A 58 -3.79 -12.30 23.29
CA PRO A 58 -2.35 -12.47 23.12
C PRO A 58 -1.98 -13.10 21.76
N ASN A 59 -2.72 -14.13 21.33
CA ASN A 59 -2.52 -14.80 20.04
C ASN A 59 -2.72 -13.85 18.85
N TRP A 60 -3.81 -13.06 18.86
CA TRP A 60 -4.07 -12.05 17.82
C TRP A 60 -2.97 -11.00 17.76
N THR A 61 -2.56 -10.48 18.92
CA THR A 61 -1.47 -9.50 19.01
C THR A 61 -0.14 -10.04 18.51
N LEU A 62 0.18 -11.31 18.77
CA LEU A 62 1.38 -11.96 18.24
C LEU A 62 1.32 -12.06 16.70
N VAL A 63 0.18 -12.49 16.15
CA VAL A 63 -0.02 -12.58 14.69
C VAL A 63 0.12 -11.21 14.03
N VAL A 64 -0.52 -10.18 14.60
CA VAL A 64 -0.37 -8.79 14.14
C VAL A 64 1.09 -8.36 14.25
N GLY A 65 1.77 -8.62 15.36
CA GLY A 65 3.19 -8.29 15.54
C GLY A 65 4.06 -8.88 14.44
N ILE A 66 3.94 -10.18 14.17
CA ILE A 66 4.75 -10.88 13.16
C ILE A 66 4.44 -10.38 11.74
N LEU A 67 3.16 -10.27 11.38
CA LEU A 67 2.74 -9.82 10.05
C LEU A 67 3.17 -8.38 9.77
N THR A 68 3.01 -7.50 10.76
CA THR A 68 3.31 -6.08 10.58
C THR A 68 4.79 -5.76 10.69
N LEU A 69 5.63 -6.61 11.32
CA LEU A 69 7.08 -6.40 11.41
C LEU A 69 7.78 -6.32 10.04
N LEU A 70 7.28 -7.05 9.04
CA LEU A 70 7.86 -7.07 7.69
C LEU A 70 7.69 -5.74 6.95
N VAL A 71 6.62 -5.00 7.24
CA VAL A 71 6.25 -3.77 6.53
C VAL A 71 7.24 -2.62 6.78
N PRO A 72 7.52 -2.19 8.03
CA PRO A 72 8.46 -1.09 8.28
C PRO A 72 9.89 -1.48 7.91
N VAL A 73 10.26 -2.76 8.06
CA VAL A 73 11.55 -3.28 7.54
C VAL A 73 11.62 -3.09 6.03
N GLY A 74 10.57 -3.46 5.28
CA GLY A 74 10.49 -3.21 3.84
C GLY A 74 10.57 -1.72 3.49
N MET A 75 9.84 -0.86 4.21
CA MET A 75 9.83 0.59 3.99
C MET A 75 11.19 1.25 4.22
N VAL A 76 12.03 0.70 5.10
CA VAL A 76 13.40 1.19 5.34
C VAL A 76 14.40 0.55 4.38
N TYR A 77 14.29 -0.77 4.18
CA TYR A 77 15.24 -1.55 3.40
C TYR A 77 15.13 -1.27 1.90
N PHE A 78 13.93 -1.22 1.33
CA PHE A 78 13.77 -1.10 -0.12
C PHE A 78 14.27 0.24 -0.69
N PRO A 79 13.99 1.42 -0.10
CA PRO A 79 14.59 2.66 -0.58
C PRO A 79 16.12 2.63 -0.49
N TRP A 80 16.66 2.11 0.62
CA TRP A 80 18.10 1.99 0.80
C TRP A 80 18.75 1.03 -0.23
N ALA A 81 18.13 -0.12 -0.47
CA ALA A 81 18.62 -1.13 -1.41
C ALA A 81 18.48 -0.66 -2.87
N TYR A 82 17.40 0.06 -3.19
CA TYR A 82 17.19 0.67 -4.50
C TYR A 82 18.30 1.68 -4.81
N ASP A 83 18.62 2.57 -3.87
CA ASP A 83 19.65 3.61 -4.05
C ASP A 83 21.07 3.06 -4.12
N ARG A 84 21.37 1.97 -3.40
CA ARG A 84 22.73 1.44 -3.26
C ARG A 84 23.08 0.29 -4.19
N GLN A 85 22.10 -0.55 -4.54
CA GLN A 85 22.37 -1.83 -5.19
C GLN A 85 21.72 -1.97 -6.56
N ASP A 86 20.86 -1.03 -6.99
CA ASP A 86 20.06 -1.13 -8.23
C ASP A 86 19.23 -2.43 -8.35
N LYS A 87 19.06 -3.16 -7.23
CA LYS A 87 18.28 -4.40 -7.12
C LYS A 87 16.86 -4.11 -6.66
N PHE A 88 15.95 -5.05 -6.92
CA PHE A 88 14.53 -4.96 -6.51
C PHE A 88 13.76 -3.77 -7.11
N LYS A 89 14.07 -3.33 -8.33
CA LYS A 89 13.41 -2.18 -8.99
C LYS A 89 11.88 -2.23 -8.95
N VAL A 90 11.27 -3.40 -9.08
CA VAL A 90 9.81 -3.57 -9.06
C VAL A 90 9.24 -3.35 -7.65
N LEU A 91 9.79 -4.02 -6.64
CA LEU A 91 9.38 -3.88 -5.23
C LEU A 91 9.70 -2.47 -4.71
N GLY A 92 10.88 -1.94 -5.01
CA GLY A 92 11.27 -0.57 -4.67
C GLY A 92 10.27 0.44 -5.23
N LYS A 93 9.89 0.35 -6.51
CA LYS A 93 8.85 1.21 -7.10
C LYS A 93 7.50 1.09 -6.40
N PHE A 94 7.13 -0.11 -5.92
CA PHE A 94 5.90 -0.30 -5.16
C PHE A 94 5.92 0.40 -3.80
N PHE A 95 7.03 0.29 -3.04
CA PHE A 95 7.16 0.95 -1.73
C PHE A 95 7.41 2.46 -1.84
N LEU A 96 8.00 2.93 -2.95
CA LEU A 96 8.21 4.36 -3.24
C LEU A 96 6.92 5.07 -3.66
N LYS A 97 5.90 4.35 -4.16
CA LYS A 97 4.64 4.96 -4.57
C LYS A 97 3.82 5.36 -3.33
N SER A 98 3.67 6.68 -3.14
CA SER A 98 2.94 7.29 -2.01
C SER A 98 1.57 6.64 -1.73
N ARG A 99 0.83 6.27 -2.79
CA ARG A 99 -0.50 5.64 -2.67
C ARG A 99 -0.48 4.26 -2.00
N SER A 100 0.41 3.35 -2.40
CA SER A 100 0.51 2.01 -1.80
C SER A 100 1.04 2.08 -0.38
N ALA A 101 2.00 2.97 -0.12
CA ALA A 101 2.51 3.22 1.22
C ALA A 101 1.41 3.71 2.17
N LEU A 102 0.54 4.62 1.73
CA LEU A 102 -0.59 5.10 2.53
C LEU A 102 -1.57 3.97 2.87
N VAL A 103 -2.00 3.17 1.88
CA VAL A 103 -2.93 2.06 2.09
C VAL A 103 -2.37 1.05 3.09
N LEU A 104 -1.10 0.68 2.91
CA LEU A 104 -0.43 -0.26 3.79
C LEU A 104 -0.32 0.30 5.22
N THR A 105 0.02 1.57 5.37
CA THR A 105 0.15 2.22 6.69
C THR A 105 -1.20 2.29 7.40
N VAL A 106 -2.27 2.69 6.70
CA VAL A 106 -3.64 2.74 7.27
C VAL A 106 -4.11 1.35 7.70
N PHE A 107 -3.87 0.33 6.87
CA PHE A 107 -4.19 -1.05 7.21
C PHE A 107 -3.45 -1.53 8.48
N ASN A 108 -2.15 -1.25 8.57
CA ASN A 108 -1.36 -1.57 9.77
C ASN A 108 -1.84 -0.78 11.01
N SER A 109 -2.22 0.50 10.87
CA SER A 109 -2.82 1.26 11.96
C SER A 109 -4.08 0.59 12.50
N PHE A 110 -4.95 0.09 11.62
CA PHE A 110 -6.16 -0.61 12.02
C PHE A 110 -5.85 -1.92 12.75
N LEU A 111 -4.91 -2.74 12.23
CA LEU A 111 -4.48 -3.96 12.90
C LEU A 111 -3.94 -3.68 14.31
N TRP A 112 -3.06 -2.69 14.46
CA TRP A 112 -2.49 -2.33 15.75
C TRP A 112 -3.52 -1.72 16.72
N LEU A 113 -4.50 -0.97 16.21
CA LEU A 113 -5.61 -0.50 17.03
C LEU A 113 -6.43 -1.66 17.58
N THR A 114 -6.76 -2.67 16.77
CA THR A 114 -7.48 -3.85 17.23
C THR A 114 -6.67 -4.69 18.22
N ALA A 115 -5.36 -4.83 18.01
CA ALA A 115 -4.46 -5.51 18.94
C ALA A 115 -4.37 -4.77 20.29
N ALA A 116 -4.26 -3.44 20.26
CA ALA A 116 -4.25 -2.61 21.48
C ALA A 116 -5.56 -2.74 22.27
N LEU A 117 -6.72 -2.69 21.60
CA LEU A 117 -8.02 -2.89 22.23
C LEU A 117 -8.16 -4.31 22.81
N ALA A 118 -7.79 -5.35 22.06
CA ALA A 118 -7.85 -6.73 22.50
C ALA A 118 -6.99 -6.98 23.75
N MET A 119 -5.74 -6.48 23.75
CA MET A 119 -4.87 -6.58 24.93
C MET A 119 -5.33 -5.75 26.11
N THR A 120 -5.94 -4.58 25.86
CA THR A 120 -6.52 -3.75 26.92
C THR A 120 -7.61 -4.54 27.65
N VAL A 121 -8.60 -5.05 26.91
CA VAL A 121 -9.69 -5.86 27.49
C VAL A 121 -9.13 -7.06 28.25
N HIS A 122 -8.24 -7.81 27.63
CA HIS A 122 -7.60 -8.98 28.26
C HIS A 122 -6.90 -8.63 29.58
N SER A 123 -6.15 -7.53 29.62
CA SER A 123 -5.40 -7.10 30.82
C SER A 123 -6.26 -6.44 31.92
N THR A 124 -7.45 -5.94 31.57
CA THR A 124 -8.39 -5.29 32.50
C THR A 124 -9.40 -6.26 33.11
N GLU A 125 -9.65 -7.39 32.46
CA GLU A 125 -10.55 -8.41 32.96
C GLU A 125 -9.98 -9.09 34.20
N ALA A 126 -10.68 -8.93 35.33
CA ALA A 126 -10.28 -9.51 36.61
C ALA A 126 -10.09 -11.03 36.53
N VAL A 127 -10.90 -11.73 35.72
CA VAL A 127 -10.82 -13.18 35.52
C VAL A 127 -9.50 -13.64 34.90
N ASN A 128 -8.83 -12.79 34.09
CA ASN A 128 -7.56 -13.14 33.46
C ASN A 128 -6.36 -12.90 34.39
N CYS A 129 -6.54 -12.09 35.45
CA CYS A 129 -5.48 -11.78 36.42
C CYS A 129 -5.75 -12.34 37.83
N ALA A 130 -6.90 -12.97 38.07
CA ALA A 130 -7.21 -13.62 39.34
C ALA A 130 -6.42 -14.93 39.48
N LEU A 131 -5.93 -15.21 40.69
CA LEU A 131 -5.29 -16.50 40.99
C LEU A 131 -6.37 -17.58 41.12
N ASP A 132 -6.05 -18.74 40.57
CA ASP A 132 -6.80 -19.97 40.77
C ASP A 132 -6.26 -20.69 42.02
N GLY A 133 -7.11 -20.87 43.02
CA GLY A 133 -6.73 -21.44 44.31
C GLY A 133 -6.36 -22.92 44.26
N ASP A 134 -6.79 -23.66 43.23
CA ASP A 134 -6.45 -25.08 43.08
C ASP A 134 -5.11 -25.26 42.36
N LEU A 135 -4.81 -24.39 41.39
CA LEU A 135 -3.48 -24.31 40.77
C LEU A 135 -2.42 -23.80 41.74
N GLU A 136 -2.78 -22.86 42.63
CA GLU A 136 -1.87 -22.35 43.67
C GLU A 136 -1.45 -23.44 44.66
N LYS A 137 -2.36 -24.36 45.02
CA LYS A 137 -2.04 -25.49 45.91
C LYS A 137 -1.17 -26.55 45.24
N SER A 138 -1.27 -26.69 43.92
CA SER A 138 -0.57 -27.75 43.16
C SER A 138 0.80 -27.33 42.65
N ASP A 139 1.00 -26.06 42.28
CA ASP A 139 2.29 -25.52 41.83
C ASP A 139 2.65 -24.24 42.59
N GLY A 140 3.62 -24.33 43.51
CA GLY A 140 4.10 -23.18 44.29
C GLY A 140 4.71 -22.04 43.45
N SER A 141 5.05 -22.30 42.17
CA SER A 141 5.52 -21.26 41.24
C SER A 141 4.39 -20.56 40.47
N TYR A 142 3.16 -21.05 40.57
CA TYR A 142 2.00 -20.53 39.83
C TYR A 142 1.72 -19.07 40.19
N ALA A 143 1.58 -18.75 41.48
CA ALA A 143 1.24 -17.40 41.94
C ALA A 143 2.22 -16.32 41.41
N ALA A 144 3.53 -16.60 41.50
CA ALA A 144 4.57 -15.70 41.01
C ALA A 144 4.56 -15.58 39.48
N SER A 145 4.38 -16.70 38.76
CA SER A 145 4.32 -16.71 37.30
C SER A 145 3.08 -15.97 36.79
N TRP A 146 1.93 -16.16 37.44
CA TRP A 146 0.65 -15.55 37.06
C TRP A 146 0.65 -14.04 37.29
N ALA A 147 1.22 -13.57 38.40
CA ALA A 147 1.41 -12.14 38.66
C ALA A 147 2.31 -11.50 37.58
N ASN A 148 3.39 -12.19 37.17
CA ASN A 148 4.25 -11.74 36.08
C ASN A 148 3.50 -11.71 34.73
N GLN A 149 2.69 -12.72 34.43
CA GLN A 149 1.86 -12.76 33.21
C GLN A 149 0.89 -11.57 33.16
N CYS A 150 0.20 -11.23 34.25
CA CYS A 150 -0.71 -10.09 34.30
C CYS A 150 0.03 -8.75 34.10
N ASN A 151 1.21 -8.59 34.71
CA ASN A 151 2.06 -7.42 34.50
C ASN A 151 2.56 -7.31 33.05
N CYS A 152 2.99 -8.43 32.45
CA CYS A 152 3.36 -8.49 31.04
C CYS A 152 2.17 -8.18 30.13
N GLY A 153 0.96 -8.63 30.46
CA GLY A 153 -0.26 -8.32 29.73
C GLY A 153 -0.57 -6.82 29.71
N LYS A 154 -0.47 -6.15 30.87
CA LYS A 154 -0.63 -4.68 30.99
C LYS A 154 0.45 -3.92 30.22
N ALA A 155 1.71 -4.35 30.34
CA ALA A 155 2.81 -3.74 29.59
C ALA A 155 2.61 -3.92 28.08
N THR A 156 2.23 -5.12 27.63
CA THR A 156 1.91 -5.41 26.22
C THR A 156 0.79 -4.51 25.71
N ALA A 157 -0.27 -4.29 26.49
CA ALA A 157 -1.35 -3.37 26.12
C ALA A 157 -0.83 -1.93 25.93
N ALA A 158 0.03 -1.44 26.84
CA ALA A 158 0.63 -0.11 26.72
C ALA A 158 1.53 0.02 25.47
N PHE A 159 2.40 -0.96 25.21
CA PHE A 159 3.24 -0.96 24.01
C PHE A 159 2.44 -1.12 22.71
N ALA A 160 1.35 -1.89 22.72
CA ALA A 160 0.44 -1.97 21.58
C ALA A 160 -0.23 -0.60 21.28
N TRP A 161 -0.63 0.16 22.30
CA TRP A 161 -1.13 1.53 22.13
C TRP A 161 -0.07 2.47 21.56
N PHE A 162 1.17 2.44 22.09
CA PHE A 162 2.26 3.26 21.54
C PHE A 162 2.55 2.90 20.09
N THR A 163 2.54 1.61 19.75
CA THR A 163 2.72 1.15 18.38
C THR A 163 1.58 1.64 17.49
N SER A 164 0.33 1.56 17.95
CA SER A 164 -0.85 2.09 17.25
C SER A 164 -0.74 3.59 16.97
N PHE A 165 -0.35 4.40 17.96
CA PHE A 165 -0.13 5.83 17.77
C PHE A 165 1.04 6.14 16.83
N ALA A 166 2.13 5.37 16.88
CA ALA A 166 3.25 5.52 15.94
C ALA A 166 2.82 5.24 14.50
N TRP A 167 1.97 4.23 14.28
CA TRP A 167 1.35 3.97 12.97
C TRP A 167 0.42 5.11 12.55
N LEU A 168 -0.44 5.60 13.44
CA LEU A 168 -1.34 6.72 13.15
C LEU A 168 -0.57 8.00 12.80
N GLY A 169 0.49 8.33 13.53
CA GLY A 169 1.39 9.45 13.22
C GLY A 169 2.02 9.31 11.84
N THR A 170 2.37 8.08 11.45
CA THR A 170 2.90 7.79 10.11
C THR A 170 1.84 7.96 9.02
N VAL A 171 0.58 7.61 9.28
CA VAL A 171 -0.55 7.90 8.37
C VAL A 171 -0.70 9.40 8.17
N VAL A 172 -0.69 10.19 9.24
CA VAL A 172 -0.83 11.65 9.17
C VAL A 172 0.32 12.26 8.34
N ILE A 173 1.57 11.90 8.63
CA ILE A 173 2.72 12.41 7.88
C ILE A 173 2.67 12.00 6.41
N THR A 174 2.34 10.75 6.12
CA THR A 174 2.20 10.26 4.73
C THR A 174 1.07 10.98 4.00
N GLY A 175 -0.05 11.25 4.68
CA GLY A 175 -1.17 12.02 4.15
C GLY A 175 -0.79 13.47 3.83
N LEU A 176 -0.03 14.13 4.71
CA LEU A 176 0.47 15.49 4.49
C LEU A 176 1.43 15.55 3.28
N VAL A 177 2.35 14.59 3.16
CA VAL A 177 3.24 14.49 1.99
C VAL A 177 2.42 14.33 0.71
N MET A 178 1.46 13.39 0.70
CA MET A 178 0.58 13.17 -0.45
C MET A 178 -0.25 14.42 -0.81
N TYR A 179 -0.72 15.17 0.19
CA TYR A 179 -1.44 16.41 -0.02
C TYR A 179 -0.54 17.49 -0.65
N SER A 180 0.69 17.62 -0.17
CA SER A 180 1.67 18.57 -0.71
C SER A 180 2.06 18.24 -2.16
N GLU A 181 2.23 16.96 -2.49
CA GLU A 181 2.51 16.50 -3.86
C GLU A 181 1.35 16.86 -4.80
N LYS A 182 0.10 16.66 -4.35
CA LYS A 182 -1.08 17.05 -5.13
C LYS A 182 -1.15 18.55 -5.38
N GLN A 183 -0.86 19.37 -4.37
CA GLN A 183 -0.85 20.83 -4.53
C GLN A 183 0.24 21.28 -5.51
N GLN A 184 1.44 20.69 -5.45
CA GLN A 184 2.52 21.01 -6.38
C GLN A 184 2.17 20.64 -7.83
N ILE A 185 1.54 19.48 -8.05
CA ILE A 185 1.10 19.09 -9.40
C ILE A 185 0.06 20.07 -9.94
N GLN A 186 -0.90 20.50 -9.12
CA GLN A 186 -1.90 21.48 -9.53
C GLN A 186 -1.29 22.85 -9.83
N GLN A 187 -0.32 23.30 -9.03
CA GLN A 187 0.40 24.55 -9.28
C GLN A 187 1.22 24.49 -10.56
N ASN A 188 1.95 23.40 -10.80
CA ASN A 188 2.73 23.21 -12.01
C ASN A 188 1.83 23.18 -13.26
N LEU A 189 0.66 22.54 -13.18
CA LEU A 189 -0.29 22.52 -14.29
C LEU A 189 -0.83 23.92 -14.59
N LYS A 190 -1.18 24.70 -13.54
CA LYS A 190 -1.60 26.09 -13.69
C LYS A 190 -0.51 26.98 -14.29
N ASN A 191 0.74 26.79 -13.88
CA ASN A 191 1.86 27.55 -14.44
C ASN A 191 2.08 27.22 -15.92
N HIS A 192 1.98 25.93 -16.32
CA HIS A 192 2.04 25.54 -17.73
C HIS A 192 0.92 26.14 -18.57
N GLU A 193 -0.30 26.25 -18.02
CA GLU A 193 -1.40 26.92 -18.72
C GLU A 193 -1.16 28.43 -18.88
N MET A 194 -0.56 29.08 -17.88
CA MET A 194 -0.20 30.51 -17.95
C MET A 194 0.93 30.77 -18.94
N ASP A 195 1.97 29.95 -18.95
CA ASP A 195 3.09 30.05 -19.89
C ASP A 195 2.60 29.82 -21.33
N ALA A 196 1.73 28.83 -21.55
CA ALA A 196 1.12 28.58 -22.86
C ALA A 196 0.17 29.69 -23.32
N ALA A 197 -0.44 30.43 -22.39
CA ALA A 197 -1.28 31.59 -22.71
C ALA A 197 -0.42 32.83 -23.03
N ALA A 198 0.74 33.00 -22.38
CA ALA A 198 1.68 34.07 -22.66
C ALA A 198 2.29 33.95 -24.07
N ASP A 199 2.72 32.74 -24.45
CA ASP A 199 3.28 32.48 -25.79
C ASP A 199 2.29 32.81 -26.92
N ARG A 200 0.97 32.65 -26.71
CA ARG A 200 -0.05 33.00 -27.72
C ARG A 200 -0.25 34.49 -27.91
N HIS A 201 0.18 35.33 -26.97
CA HIS A 201 -0.03 36.77 -27.07
C HIS A 201 1.12 37.51 -27.74
N ASP A 202 2.31 36.89 -27.80
CA ASP A 202 3.53 37.45 -28.38
C ASP A 202 3.75 37.06 -29.85
N ASP A 203 2.81 36.37 -30.51
CA ASP A 203 2.75 36.34 -31.97
C ASP A 203 2.06 37.63 -32.43
N PRO A 204 2.81 38.68 -32.86
CA PRO A 204 2.20 39.81 -33.52
C PRO A 204 1.51 39.27 -34.76
N VAL A 205 0.18 39.25 -34.73
CA VAL A 205 -0.63 39.04 -35.92
C VAL A 205 -0.18 40.11 -36.91
N ASP A 206 0.67 39.73 -37.85
CA ASP A 206 1.13 40.61 -38.92
C ASP A 206 -0.13 41.06 -39.67
N PRO A 207 -0.53 42.34 -39.59
CA PRO A 207 -1.76 42.81 -40.23
C PRO A 207 -1.67 42.76 -41.76
N SER A 208 -0.51 42.42 -42.33
CA SER A 208 -0.24 42.52 -43.77
C SER A 208 -0.73 41.34 -44.62
N TYR A 209 -1.20 40.24 -44.02
CA TYR A 209 -1.83 39.12 -44.74
C TYR A 209 -3.35 39.03 -44.53
N ARG A 210 -4.04 40.19 -44.47
CA ARG A 210 -5.45 40.28 -44.87
C ARG A 210 -5.54 40.27 -46.41
N THR A 211 -5.18 39.14 -47.02
CA THR A 211 -5.51 38.90 -48.43
C THR A 211 -6.99 38.57 -48.50
N TYR A 212 -7.70 39.40 -49.24
CA TYR A 212 -9.07 39.19 -49.67
C TYR A 212 -9.11 37.93 -50.56
N ASP A 213 -9.73 36.87 -50.08
CA ASP A 213 -10.36 35.81 -50.87
C ASP A 213 -11.57 35.37 -50.03
N GLU A 214 -12.73 36.00 -50.20
CA GLU A 214 -13.73 35.73 -51.25
C GLU A 214 -14.36 34.33 -51.08
N GLU A 215 -15.54 34.34 -50.47
CA GLU A 215 -16.69 33.46 -50.69
C GLU A 215 -16.41 32.04 -51.22
N ALA A 216 -16.25 31.08 -50.31
CA ALA A 216 -16.63 29.69 -50.58
C ALA A 216 -17.54 29.19 -49.46
N ASP A 217 -18.82 29.30 -49.74
CA ASP A 217 -19.98 28.69 -49.11
C ASP A 217 -19.68 27.25 -48.62
N TYR A 218 -19.61 27.05 -47.30
CA TYR A 218 -19.56 25.71 -46.71
C TYR A 218 -20.76 25.49 -45.80
N GLN A 219 -21.67 24.64 -46.31
CA GLN A 219 -22.86 24.13 -45.66
C GLN A 219 -22.58 23.48 -44.30
N PRO A 220 -23.53 23.56 -43.34
CA PRO A 220 -23.50 22.76 -42.12
C PRO A 220 -24.03 21.35 -42.42
N THR A 221 -23.16 20.35 -42.49
CA THR A 221 -23.59 18.94 -42.57
C THR A 221 -23.76 18.37 -41.16
N HIS A 222 -25.02 18.13 -40.82
CA HIS A 222 -25.50 17.34 -39.69
C HIS A 222 -25.18 15.83 -39.87
N MET A 223 -25.21 15.09 -38.76
CA MET A 223 -25.16 13.61 -38.58
C MET A 223 -23.74 13.02 -38.41
N GLY A 224 -23.47 12.07 -37.53
CA GLY A 224 -24.30 11.23 -36.66
C GLY A 224 -23.40 10.12 -36.08
N ASN A 225 -23.82 9.53 -34.96
CA ASN A 225 -23.22 8.32 -34.38
C ASN A 225 -22.93 7.25 -35.44
N THR A 226 -21.72 6.67 -35.48
CA THR A 226 -21.54 5.24 -35.74
C THR A 226 -20.18 4.74 -35.23
N GLU A 227 -20.24 3.69 -34.41
CA GLU A 227 -19.15 2.76 -34.12
C GLU A 227 -18.54 2.17 -35.39
N SER A 228 -17.22 1.98 -35.44
CA SER A 228 -16.52 0.72 -35.81
C SER A 228 -15.04 0.96 -36.20
N MET A 229 -14.18 0.08 -35.67
CA MET A 229 -12.76 -0.12 -36.01
C MET A 229 -12.55 -0.61 -37.47
N PRO A 230 -11.34 -1.02 -37.90
CA PRO A 230 -10.02 -0.37 -38.01
C PRO A 230 -9.44 -0.49 -39.46
N LEU A 231 -8.15 -0.12 -39.64
CA LEU A 231 -7.16 -0.70 -40.59
C LEU A 231 -6.61 0.22 -41.71
N ASN A 232 -5.27 0.35 -41.70
CA ASN A 232 -4.31 0.66 -42.77
C ASN A 232 -4.64 1.67 -43.88
N SER A 233 -3.90 2.79 -43.88
CA SER A 233 -3.38 3.41 -45.11
C SER A 233 -1.93 3.94 -44.91
N PRO A 234 -1.02 3.78 -45.89
CA PRO A 234 0.35 4.32 -45.89
C PRO A 234 0.41 5.84 -46.16
N PRO A 235 1.60 6.47 -46.12
CA PRO A 235 1.75 7.91 -45.94
C PRO A 235 1.70 8.68 -47.26
N ASP A 236 0.91 9.76 -47.29
CA ASP A 236 1.03 10.76 -48.35
C ASP A 236 2.07 11.82 -47.99
N MET A 237 3.06 11.88 -48.88
CA MET A 237 4.05 12.92 -49.03
C MET A 237 3.39 14.17 -49.61
N HIS A 238 3.58 15.31 -48.94
CA HIS A 238 3.90 16.65 -49.47
C HIS A 238 3.24 17.76 -48.64
N GLN A 239 4.05 18.49 -47.86
CA GLN A 239 4.07 19.95 -47.99
C GLN A 239 5.34 20.58 -47.42
N GLN A 240 5.84 21.53 -48.19
CA GLN A 240 7.09 22.29 -48.09
C GLN A 240 7.23 23.06 -46.77
N GLN A 241 8.34 22.91 -46.04
CA GLN A 241 9.50 23.81 -46.02
C GLN A 241 9.21 25.28 -45.66
N HIS A 242 9.36 25.60 -44.36
CA HIS A 242 9.93 26.88 -43.93
C HIS A 242 11.23 26.60 -43.16
N TYR A 243 12.32 27.12 -43.72
CA TYR A 243 13.69 27.00 -43.20
C TYR A 243 13.87 28.05 -42.11
N TYR A 244 13.96 27.63 -40.85
CA TYR A 244 14.64 28.39 -39.81
C TYR A 244 15.86 27.59 -39.35
N ASP A 245 16.99 28.27 -39.33
CA ASP A 245 18.30 27.78 -38.92
C ASP A 245 18.26 27.47 -37.40
N GLN A 246 17.85 26.24 -37.06
CA GLN A 246 17.89 25.71 -35.70
C GLN A 246 19.07 24.75 -35.57
N SER A 247 19.95 25.07 -34.63
CA SER A 247 20.99 24.15 -34.14
C SER A 247 20.35 22.80 -33.75
N PRO A 248 20.97 21.66 -34.11
CA PRO A 248 20.34 20.36 -33.92
C PRO A 248 20.15 20.05 -32.44
N PRO A 249 18.94 19.69 -31.99
CA PRO A 249 18.74 19.17 -30.64
C PRO A 249 19.51 17.83 -30.48
N PRO A 250 20.05 17.54 -29.29
CA PRO A 250 20.68 16.26 -29.03
C PRO A 250 19.67 15.14 -29.30
N ARG A 251 20.04 14.22 -30.22
CA ARG A 251 19.25 13.02 -30.53
C ARG A 251 18.95 12.27 -29.24
N GLN A 252 17.69 12.30 -28.81
CA GLN A 252 17.19 11.32 -27.87
C GLN A 252 17.24 9.97 -28.60
N GLN A 253 18.15 9.11 -28.19
CA GLN A 253 18.15 7.71 -28.58
C GLN A 253 16.90 7.10 -27.97
N THR A 254 15.83 7.00 -28.77
CA THR A 254 14.69 6.15 -28.51
C THR A 254 15.21 4.71 -28.49
N TYR A 255 15.56 4.24 -27.30
CA TYR A 255 15.85 2.84 -27.05
C TYR A 255 14.52 2.09 -27.09
N SER A 256 14.06 1.80 -28.30
CA SER A 256 13.00 0.81 -28.52
C SER A 256 13.56 -0.53 -28.05
N PRO A 257 12.99 -1.17 -27.01
CA PRO A 257 13.37 -2.53 -26.69
C PRO A 257 12.93 -3.43 -27.83
N ASP A 258 13.88 -4.04 -28.52
CA ASP A 258 13.65 -5.17 -29.42
C ASP A 258 12.97 -6.28 -28.61
N TYR A 259 11.64 -6.36 -28.70
CA TYR A 259 10.93 -7.56 -28.31
C TYR A 259 11.16 -8.61 -29.39
N PRO A 260 11.68 -9.80 -29.06
CA PRO A 260 11.78 -10.88 -30.03
C PRO A 260 10.37 -11.23 -30.52
N THR A 261 10.14 -10.99 -31.81
CA THR A 261 9.00 -11.49 -32.57
C THR A 261 9.05 -13.02 -32.51
N TYR A 262 8.33 -13.60 -31.56
CA TYR A 262 8.02 -15.02 -31.58
C TYR A 262 7.11 -15.29 -32.77
N GLY A 263 7.68 -15.95 -33.77
CA GLY A 263 6.94 -16.43 -34.93
C GLY A 263 5.85 -17.42 -34.54
N ASN A 264 4.75 -17.31 -35.27
CA ASN A 264 3.79 -18.37 -35.60
C ASN A 264 3.39 -19.29 -34.45
N THR A 265 2.47 -18.82 -33.61
CA THR A 265 1.56 -19.69 -32.90
C THR A 265 0.56 -20.32 -33.89
N PRO A 266 0.43 -21.65 -33.93
CA PRO A 266 -0.64 -22.31 -34.67
C PRO A 266 -2.00 -21.86 -34.11
N THR A 267 -2.90 -21.49 -35.01
CA THR A 267 -4.32 -21.23 -34.70
C THR A 267 -4.91 -22.49 -34.06
N MET A 268 -5.06 -22.46 -32.74
CA MET A 268 -5.82 -23.49 -32.02
C MET A 268 -7.31 -23.30 -32.36
N PRO A 269 -8.03 -24.36 -32.75
CA PRO A 269 -9.46 -24.29 -33.03
C PRO A 269 -10.22 -23.86 -31.78
N ILE A 270 -11.11 -22.88 -31.97
CA ILE A 270 -12.06 -22.39 -30.97
C ILE A 270 -12.89 -23.58 -30.48
N PRO A 271 -12.85 -23.94 -29.18
CA PRO A 271 -13.73 -24.96 -28.64
C PRO A 271 -15.17 -24.46 -28.73
N GLN A 272 -16.02 -25.24 -29.42
CA GLN A 272 -17.46 -25.06 -29.37
C GLN A 272 -17.93 -25.08 -27.90
N PRO A 273 -18.89 -24.24 -27.51
CA PRO A 273 -19.49 -24.30 -26.18
C PRO A 273 -20.18 -25.65 -26.01
N THR A 274 -19.58 -26.52 -25.20
CA THR A 274 -20.21 -27.73 -24.70
C THR A 274 -21.47 -27.34 -23.91
N PRO A 275 -22.62 -28.00 -24.16
CA PRO A 275 -23.84 -27.77 -23.41
C PRO A 275 -23.60 -28.08 -21.92
N SER A 276 -24.02 -27.15 -21.08
CA SER A 276 -23.97 -27.23 -19.62
C SER A 276 -24.53 -28.58 -19.14
N PRO A 277 -23.80 -29.36 -18.32
CA PRO A 277 -24.41 -30.49 -17.65
C PRO A 277 -25.47 -29.97 -16.69
N THR A 278 -26.71 -30.42 -16.91
CA THR A 278 -27.82 -30.33 -15.97
C THR A 278 -27.33 -30.77 -14.60
N PHE A 279 -27.26 -29.83 -13.66
CA PHE A 279 -27.01 -30.12 -12.25
C PHE A 279 -28.14 -31.01 -11.75
N GLY A 280 -27.86 -32.32 -11.70
CA GLY A 280 -28.63 -33.26 -10.92
C GLY A 280 -28.64 -32.80 -9.46
N GLN A 281 -29.83 -32.76 -8.90
CA GLN A 281 -30.10 -32.54 -7.49
C GLN A 281 -29.17 -33.41 -6.65
N ALA A 282 -28.30 -32.77 -5.88
CA ALA A 282 -27.66 -33.43 -4.75
C ALA A 282 -28.76 -33.76 -3.72
N PRO A 283 -28.80 -34.98 -3.17
CA PRO A 283 -29.72 -35.31 -2.10
C PRO A 283 -29.43 -34.42 -0.89
N HIS A 284 -30.48 -33.80 -0.36
CA HIS A 284 -30.48 -33.13 0.93
C HIS A 284 -29.89 -34.06 2.01
N ALA A 285 -28.66 -33.77 2.44
CA ALA A 285 -28.15 -34.30 3.69
C ALA A 285 -28.86 -33.56 4.83
N SER A 286 -29.69 -34.31 5.55
CA SER A 286 -30.38 -33.89 6.76
C SER A 286 -29.39 -33.35 7.80
N PRO A 287 -29.70 -32.24 8.50
CA PRO A 287 -28.88 -31.76 9.61
C PRO A 287 -29.13 -32.65 10.83
N ASN A 288 -28.47 -33.80 10.89
CA ASN A 288 -28.37 -34.57 12.13
C ASN A 288 -27.34 -33.92 13.04
N ALA A 289 -27.87 -33.24 14.05
CA ALA A 289 -27.39 -33.17 15.42
C ALA A 289 -25.98 -33.77 15.66
N TYR A 290 -24.96 -32.92 15.62
CA TYR A 290 -23.82 -33.10 16.50
C TYR A 290 -24.14 -32.37 17.81
N ASP A 291 -24.72 -33.15 18.70
CA ASP A 291 -24.77 -32.92 20.14
C ASP A 291 -23.32 -32.99 20.67
N THR A 292 -22.56 -31.92 20.47
CA THR A 292 -21.30 -31.71 21.20
C THR A 292 -21.65 -31.00 22.50
N ASN A 293 -22.10 -31.80 23.47
CA ASN A 293 -22.00 -31.43 24.88
C ASN A 293 -20.54 -31.02 25.16
N PRO A 294 -20.29 -29.80 25.69
CA PRO A 294 -18.97 -29.50 26.25
C PRO A 294 -18.71 -30.47 27.41
N PRO A 295 -17.48 -30.99 27.57
CA PRO A 295 -17.16 -31.83 28.71
C PRO A 295 -17.47 -31.05 30.00
N GLN A 296 -18.32 -31.63 30.84
CA GLN A 296 -18.55 -31.10 32.18
C GLN A 296 -17.21 -31.00 32.92
N PRO A 297 -16.94 -29.92 33.66
CA PRO A 297 -15.83 -29.87 34.58
C PRO A 297 -16.07 -30.91 35.68
N THR A 298 -15.29 -31.98 35.65
CA THR A 298 -15.14 -32.90 36.77
C THR A 298 -14.46 -32.13 37.91
N TYR A 299 -15.29 -31.60 38.81
CA TYR A 299 -14.85 -31.20 40.15
C TYR A 299 -14.39 -32.46 40.87
N TYR A 300 -13.07 -32.64 40.99
CA TYR A 300 -12.50 -33.57 41.96
C TYR A 300 -12.46 -32.86 43.31
N HIS A 301 -13.22 -33.41 44.25
CA HIS A 301 -13.17 -33.08 45.68
C HIS A 301 -11.91 -33.63 46.35
#